data_AF-E5G598-F1
#
_entry.id   AF-E5G598-F1
#
_cell.length_a   1.000
_cell.length_b   1.000
_cell.length_c   1.000
_cell.angle_alpha   90.00
_cell.angle_beta   90.00
_cell.angle_gamma   90.00
#
_symmetry.space_group_name_H-M   'P 1'
#
loop_
_entity.id
_entity.type
_entity.pdbx_description
1 polymer ?
#
loop_
_entity_poly.entity_id
_entity_poly.type
_entity_poly.pdbx_seq_one_letter_code
_entity_poly.pdbx_strand_id
1 'polypeptide(L)'
;EAVELRDGDKSRYGGLGTQKAVDNVNNIIAEAVIGYDVRDQQAIDRAMIALDGTPNKGKLGANAILGVSIAVARAAADYLEIPLYSYLGGFNTKVLPTPMMNIVNGGSHSDAPIAFQEFMIVPAGAPTFKEALRWGAEIFHALKKILKSRGLETAVGDEGGFAPRFDGTEDGVETILAAIEAAGYVPGKDVFLGFDCASSEFYDKERKVYDYTKFEGEGAAVRTADEQIEYLEQLVDKYPIITIEDGMDENDWEGWKKLTERLGKKVQLVGDDFFVTNTSYLERGINEGCANSILIKVNQIGTLTET
;
A
#
# COMPACT_ATOMS: atom_id res chain seq x y z
N GLU A 1 11.05 4.53 9.17
CA GLU A 1 11.19 3.28 8.39
C GLU A 1 12.65 2.86 8.24
N ALA A 2 12.89 1.63 7.78
CA ALA A 2 14.19 1.19 7.30
C ALA A 2 14.54 1.90 5.99
N VAL A 3 15.81 2.23 5.77
CA VAL A 3 16.23 3.06 4.64
C VAL A 3 17.03 2.28 3.61
N GLU A 4 16.68 2.44 2.34
CA GLU A 4 17.49 1.91 1.25
C GLU A 4 18.80 2.68 1.08
N LEU A 5 19.87 1.98 0.68
CA LEU A 5 21.16 2.59 0.43
C LEU A 5 21.34 2.89 -1.07
N ARG A 6 21.46 4.18 -1.40
CA ARG A 6 21.77 4.70 -2.73
C ARG A 6 23.22 5.21 -2.82
N ASP A 7 23.77 5.19 -4.02
CA ASP A 7 25.14 5.60 -4.30
C ASP A 7 25.34 7.11 -4.12
N GLY A 8 24.35 7.91 -4.53
CA GLY A 8 24.42 9.38 -4.55
C GLY A 8 25.31 9.95 -5.66
N ASP A 9 25.84 9.10 -6.53
CA ASP A 9 26.63 9.51 -7.69
C ASP A 9 25.72 9.99 -8.83
N LYS A 10 25.56 11.33 -8.93
CA LYS A 10 24.71 11.96 -9.95
C LYS A 10 25.10 11.62 -11.39
N SER A 11 26.33 11.15 -11.64
CA SER A 11 26.77 10.75 -12.98
C SER A 11 26.20 9.39 -13.41
N ARG A 12 25.68 8.58 -12.48
CA ARG A 12 25.10 7.26 -12.74
C ARG A 12 23.66 7.19 -12.26
N TYR A 13 22.73 6.93 -13.19
CA TYR A 13 21.29 6.85 -12.89
C TYR A 13 20.76 8.07 -12.11
N GLY A 14 21.33 9.26 -12.32
CA GLY A 14 20.95 10.47 -11.58
C GLY A 14 21.21 10.43 -10.07
N GLY A 15 22.05 9.51 -9.57
CA GLY A 15 22.29 9.32 -8.14
C GLY A 15 21.60 8.09 -7.54
N LEU A 16 20.73 7.42 -8.31
CA LEU A 16 19.91 6.29 -7.86
C LEU A 16 20.59 4.93 -7.96
N GLY A 17 21.89 4.88 -8.28
CA GLY A 17 22.66 3.64 -8.25
C GLY A 17 22.65 2.97 -6.87
N THR A 18 22.88 1.65 -6.82
CA THR A 18 22.88 0.84 -5.59
C THR A 18 24.14 -0.01 -5.46
N GLN A 19 25.25 0.38 -6.10
CA GLN A 19 26.50 -0.36 -6.06
C GLN A 19 27.02 -0.54 -4.63
N LYS A 20 26.88 0.48 -3.77
CA LYS A 20 27.26 0.38 -2.35
C LYS A 20 26.51 -0.73 -1.62
N ALA A 21 25.20 -0.85 -1.85
CA ALA A 21 24.38 -1.91 -1.26
C ALA A 21 24.82 -3.30 -1.76
N VAL A 22 25.11 -3.42 -3.06
CA VAL A 22 25.64 -4.65 -3.67
C VAL A 22 27.00 -5.03 -3.08
N ASP A 23 27.89 -4.05 -2.90
CA ASP A 23 29.21 -4.27 -2.30
C ASP A 23 29.09 -4.69 -0.83
N ASN A 24 28.13 -4.13 -0.09
CA ASN A 24 27.84 -4.57 1.28
C ASN A 24 27.36 -6.03 1.33
N VAL A 25 26.51 -6.46 0.38
CA VAL A 25 26.10 -7.88 0.29
C VAL A 25 27.32 -8.77 0.05
N ASN A 26 28.11 -8.47 -0.98
CA ASN A 26 29.18 -9.34 -1.44
C ASN A 26 30.38 -9.39 -0.50
N ASN A 27 30.72 -8.28 0.14
CA ASN A 27 31.98 -8.14 0.89
C ASN A 27 31.79 -8.14 2.41
N ILE A 28 30.58 -7.92 2.92
CA ILE A 28 30.31 -7.83 4.36
C ILE A 28 29.29 -8.89 4.79
N ILE A 29 28.10 -8.88 4.19
CA ILE A 29 27.03 -9.82 4.59
C ILE A 29 27.39 -11.25 4.21
N ALA A 30 27.99 -11.47 3.03
CA ALA A 30 28.39 -12.81 2.59
C ALA A 30 29.36 -13.48 3.57
N GLU A 31 30.37 -12.76 4.07
CA GLU A 31 31.32 -13.29 5.06
C GLU A 31 30.62 -13.68 6.38
N ALA A 32 29.59 -12.92 6.78
CA ALA A 32 28.83 -13.18 8.00
C ALA A 32 27.82 -14.32 7.88
N VAL A 33 27.28 -14.58 6.68
CA VAL A 33 26.20 -15.55 6.46
C VAL A 33 26.69 -16.91 5.94
N ILE A 34 27.81 -16.95 5.19
CA ILE A 34 28.38 -18.22 4.71
C ILE A 34 28.74 -19.10 5.92
N GLY A 35 28.21 -20.33 5.91
CA GLY A 35 28.39 -21.30 6.98
C GLY A 35 27.16 -21.50 7.86
N TYR A 36 26.14 -20.64 7.76
CA TYR A 36 24.83 -20.90 8.36
C TYR A 36 24.09 -22.03 7.63
N ASP A 37 23.23 -22.74 8.35
CA ASP A 37 22.19 -23.55 7.72
C ASP A 37 21.16 -22.63 7.07
N VAL A 38 20.83 -22.89 5.80
CA VAL A 38 19.89 -22.06 5.03
C VAL A 38 18.50 -21.98 5.67
N ARG A 39 18.13 -22.96 6.51
CA ARG A 39 16.84 -23.03 7.19
C ARG A 39 16.75 -22.14 8.43
N ASP A 40 17.86 -21.60 8.92
CA ASP A 40 17.92 -20.81 10.15
C ASP A 40 17.58 -19.32 9.89
N GLN A 41 16.43 -19.06 9.26
CA GLN A 41 15.99 -17.73 8.81
C GLN A 41 16.12 -16.66 9.92
N GLN A 42 15.58 -16.95 11.11
CA GLN A 42 15.60 -15.99 12.23
C GLN A 42 17.02 -15.68 12.71
N ALA A 43 17.92 -16.67 12.68
CA ALA A 43 19.30 -16.47 13.09
C ALA A 43 20.05 -15.60 12.07
N ILE A 44 19.86 -15.87 10.79
CA ILE A 44 20.46 -15.11 9.69
C ILE A 44 19.96 -13.66 9.68
N ASP A 45 18.64 -13.45 9.78
CA ASP A 45 18.06 -12.10 9.82
C ASP A 45 18.59 -11.30 11.04
N ARG A 46 18.61 -11.93 12.23
CA ARG A 46 19.16 -11.27 13.45
C ARG A 46 20.65 -11.00 13.35
N ALA A 47 21.42 -11.87 12.70
CA ALA A 47 22.85 -11.64 12.45
C ALA A 47 23.05 -10.42 11.54
N MET A 48 22.26 -10.27 10.48
CA MET A 48 22.34 -9.10 9.59
C MET A 48 21.92 -7.81 10.28
N ILE A 49 20.86 -7.84 11.11
CA ILE A 49 20.43 -6.68 11.92
C ILE A 49 21.56 -6.25 12.88
N ALA A 50 22.18 -7.20 13.58
CA ALA A 50 23.29 -6.91 14.49
C ALA A 50 24.54 -6.42 13.75
N LEU A 51 24.82 -6.96 12.56
CA LEU A 51 25.96 -6.58 11.70
C LEU A 51 25.84 -5.14 11.18
N ASP A 52 24.63 -4.73 10.82
CA ASP A 52 24.33 -3.34 10.49
C ASP A 52 24.47 -2.44 11.72
N GLY A 53 23.82 -2.82 12.82
CA GLY A 53 23.93 -2.13 14.11
C GLY A 53 23.21 -0.78 14.19
N THR A 54 22.47 -0.37 13.16
CA THR A 54 21.63 0.83 13.17
C THR A 54 20.14 0.44 13.19
N PRO A 55 19.28 1.23 13.85
CA PRO A 55 17.86 0.90 13.98
C PRO A 55 17.10 0.95 12.64
N ASN A 56 17.60 1.70 11.66
CA ASN A 56 16.98 1.88 10.35
C ASN A 56 17.71 1.11 9.22
N LYS A 57 18.65 0.22 9.56
CA LYS A 57 19.42 -0.56 8.57
C LYS A 57 20.23 0.31 7.59
N GLY A 58 20.57 1.53 7.98
CA GLY A 58 21.15 2.54 7.10
C GLY A 58 22.65 2.39 6.83
N LYS A 59 23.35 1.51 7.56
CA LYS A 59 24.79 1.29 7.36
C LYS A 59 25.05 0.33 6.19
N LEU A 60 24.33 -0.80 6.17
CA LEU A 60 24.41 -1.80 5.10
C LEU A 60 23.38 -1.52 4.00
N GLY A 61 22.25 -0.91 4.35
CA GLY A 61 21.10 -0.67 3.49
C GLY A 61 20.00 -1.71 3.69
N ALA A 62 18.77 -1.26 3.94
CA ALA A 62 17.62 -2.17 4.07
C ALA A 62 17.38 -3.00 2.79
N ASN A 63 17.68 -2.43 1.62
CA ASN A 63 17.66 -3.11 0.33
C ASN A 63 18.70 -4.26 0.24
N ALA A 64 19.89 -4.09 0.80
CA ALA A 64 20.90 -5.16 0.88
C ALA A 64 20.44 -6.30 1.79
N ILE A 65 19.97 -5.95 2.99
CA ILE A 65 19.56 -6.92 4.01
C ILE A 65 18.33 -7.72 3.55
N LEU A 66 17.30 -7.04 3.05
CA LEU A 66 16.09 -7.71 2.57
C LEU A 66 16.39 -8.64 1.39
N GLY A 67 17.26 -8.23 0.48
CA GLY A 67 17.68 -9.05 -0.65
C GLY A 67 18.24 -10.41 -0.21
N VAL A 68 19.13 -10.40 0.79
CA VAL A 68 19.67 -11.63 1.38
C VAL A 68 18.60 -12.41 2.16
N SER A 69 17.79 -11.72 2.97
CA SER A 69 16.71 -12.32 3.77
C SER A 69 15.74 -13.14 2.90
N ILE A 70 15.28 -12.57 1.79
CA ILE A 70 14.39 -13.25 0.83
C ILE A 70 15.13 -14.38 0.09
N ALA A 71 16.37 -14.15 -0.33
CA ALA A 71 17.16 -15.16 -1.05
C ALA A 71 17.36 -16.42 -0.22
N VAL A 72 17.66 -16.27 1.08
CA VAL A 72 17.81 -17.37 2.04
C VAL A 72 16.51 -18.16 2.18
N ALA A 73 15.38 -17.50 2.42
CA ALA A 73 14.09 -18.20 2.55
C ALA A 73 13.72 -18.99 1.28
N ARG A 74 13.97 -18.41 0.10
CA ARG A 74 13.73 -19.08 -1.18
C ARG A 74 14.66 -20.28 -1.39
N ALA A 75 15.94 -20.13 -1.06
CA ALA A 75 16.91 -21.21 -1.13
C ALA A 75 16.59 -22.34 -0.13
N ALA A 76 16.06 -22.01 1.05
CA ALA A 76 15.63 -23.00 2.03
C ALA A 76 14.39 -23.79 1.55
N ALA A 77 13.41 -23.09 0.97
CA ALA A 77 12.25 -23.74 0.35
C ALA A 77 12.66 -24.66 -0.81
N ASP A 78 13.60 -24.22 -1.64
CA ASP A 78 14.19 -25.00 -2.73
C ASP A 78 14.93 -26.25 -2.20
N TYR A 79 15.80 -26.08 -1.21
CA TYR A 79 16.53 -27.19 -0.57
C TYR A 79 15.61 -28.25 0.04
N LEU A 80 14.46 -27.82 0.60
CA LEU A 80 13.46 -28.71 1.18
C LEU A 80 12.45 -29.25 0.15
N GLU A 81 12.56 -28.84 -1.12
CA GLU A 81 11.64 -29.18 -2.22
C GLU A 81 10.17 -28.87 -1.90
N ILE A 82 9.91 -27.76 -1.20
CA ILE A 82 8.56 -27.32 -0.84
C ILE A 82 8.23 -25.94 -1.40
N PRO A 83 6.94 -25.63 -1.64
CA PRO A 83 6.54 -24.29 -2.01
C PRO A 83 6.93 -23.26 -0.94
N LEU A 84 7.35 -22.05 -1.37
CA LEU A 84 7.80 -20.99 -0.46
C LEU A 84 6.76 -20.64 0.62
N TYR A 85 5.48 -20.57 0.27
CA TYR A 85 4.42 -20.27 1.24
C TYR A 85 4.31 -21.37 2.32
N SER A 86 4.59 -22.63 1.97
CA SER A 86 4.62 -23.74 2.94
C SER A 86 5.87 -23.69 3.82
N TYR A 87 7.01 -23.25 3.28
CA TYR A 87 8.23 -23.01 4.07
C TYR A 87 8.01 -21.88 5.09
N LEU A 88 7.43 -20.76 4.67
CA LEU A 88 7.25 -19.58 5.52
C LEU A 88 6.17 -19.77 6.59
N GLY A 89 5.00 -20.31 6.23
CA GLY A 89 3.84 -20.38 7.14
C GLY A 89 3.46 -21.79 7.61
N GLY A 90 4.22 -22.82 7.23
CA GLY A 90 3.93 -24.21 7.57
C GLY A 90 2.75 -24.81 6.79
N PHE A 91 2.24 -25.94 7.30
CA PHE A 91 1.34 -26.83 6.55
C PHE A 91 -0.09 -26.31 6.34
N ASN A 92 -0.55 -25.31 7.11
CA ASN A 92 -1.94 -24.85 7.09
C ASN A 92 -2.15 -23.57 6.25
N THR A 93 -1.19 -23.24 5.38
CA THR A 93 -1.21 -22.08 4.49
C THR A 93 -2.13 -22.32 3.29
N LYS A 94 -3.38 -21.87 3.40
CA LYS A 94 -4.45 -22.21 2.44
C LYS A 94 -5.38 -21.06 2.05
N VAL A 95 -5.31 -19.93 2.75
CA VAL A 95 -6.14 -18.75 2.46
C VAL A 95 -5.47 -17.98 1.33
N LEU A 96 -6.20 -17.77 0.23
CA LEU A 96 -5.78 -16.84 -0.82
C LEU A 96 -6.31 -15.44 -0.48
N PRO A 97 -5.55 -14.37 -0.74
CA PRO A 97 -5.96 -13.02 -0.40
C PRO A 97 -7.11 -12.56 -1.30
N THR A 98 -8.03 -11.77 -0.75
CA THR A 98 -8.93 -10.94 -1.55
C THR A 98 -8.11 -9.76 -2.08
N PRO A 99 -7.93 -9.61 -3.40
CA PRO A 99 -7.08 -8.57 -3.93
C PRO A 99 -7.75 -7.20 -3.83
N MET A 100 -6.97 -6.18 -3.48
CA MET A 100 -7.33 -4.78 -3.68
C MET A 100 -6.62 -4.33 -4.96
N MET A 101 -7.38 -4.07 -6.01
CA MET A 101 -6.84 -3.84 -7.35
C MET A 101 -6.95 -2.37 -7.69
N ASN A 102 -5.81 -1.68 -7.78
CA ASN A 102 -5.73 -0.33 -8.31
C ASN A 102 -6.44 -0.26 -9.68
N ILE A 103 -7.24 0.80 -9.88
CA ILE A 103 -7.98 1.00 -11.12
C ILE A 103 -7.99 2.45 -11.62
N VAL A 104 -8.01 3.42 -10.70
CA VAL A 104 -7.95 4.86 -11.00
C VAL A 104 -6.99 5.53 -10.02
N ASN A 105 -6.18 6.46 -10.53
CA ASN A 105 -5.22 7.25 -9.78
C ASN A 105 -5.62 8.74 -9.74
N GLY A 106 -5.37 9.39 -8.60
CA GLY A 106 -5.55 10.81 -8.34
C GLY A 106 -4.34 11.39 -7.59
N GLY A 107 -4.54 12.51 -6.89
CA GLY A 107 -3.52 13.13 -6.04
C GLY A 107 -2.21 13.38 -6.78
N SER A 108 -1.08 13.07 -6.14
CA SER A 108 0.26 13.23 -6.71
C SER A 108 0.55 12.34 -7.93
N HIS A 109 -0.31 11.36 -8.22
CA HIS A 109 -0.16 10.41 -9.34
C HIS A 109 -1.00 10.81 -10.57
N SER A 110 -1.62 11.99 -10.57
CA SER A 110 -2.53 12.44 -11.63
C SER A 110 -2.59 13.95 -11.76
N ASP A 111 -2.93 14.45 -12.95
CA ASP A 111 -3.26 15.87 -13.18
C ASP A 111 -4.78 16.15 -13.02
N ALA A 112 -5.56 15.14 -12.62
CA ALA A 112 -7.01 15.27 -12.41
C ALA A 112 -7.32 16.01 -11.10
N PRO A 113 -8.46 16.72 -11.01
CA PRO A 113 -8.90 17.41 -9.80
C PRO A 113 -9.46 16.43 -8.76
N ILE A 114 -8.61 15.54 -8.24
CA ILE A 114 -8.95 14.50 -7.27
C ILE A 114 -7.86 14.48 -6.20
N ALA A 115 -8.23 14.62 -4.92
CA ALA A 115 -7.25 14.59 -3.83
C ALA A 115 -6.74 13.18 -3.49
N PHE A 116 -7.60 12.17 -3.51
CA PHE A 116 -7.20 10.80 -3.17
C PHE A 116 -6.26 10.22 -4.21
N GLN A 117 -5.25 9.48 -3.74
CA GLN A 117 -4.18 8.97 -4.58
C GLN A 117 -4.61 7.73 -5.37
N GLU A 118 -5.32 6.79 -4.74
CA GLU A 118 -5.77 5.58 -5.42
C GLU A 118 -7.22 5.21 -5.15
N PHE A 119 -7.85 4.68 -6.18
CA PHE A 119 -9.16 4.05 -6.14
C PHE A 119 -8.99 2.61 -6.59
N MET A 120 -9.54 1.70 -5.80
CA MET A 120 -9.40 0.27 -5.98
C MET A 120 -10.75 -0.41 -6.12
N ILE A 121 -10.77 -1.52 -6.84
CA ILE A 121 -11.86 -2.49 -6.79
C ILE A 121 -11.46 -3.70 -5.96
N VAL A 122 -12.42 -4.22 -5.19
CA VAL A 122 -12.23 -5.35 -4.27
C VAL A 122 -13.28 -6.43 -4.60
N PRO A 123 -12.95 -7.45 -5.41
CA PRO A 123 -13.88 -8.52 -5.82
C PRO A 123 -14.15 -9.53 -4.68
N ALA A 124 -14.67 -9.05 -3.54
CA ALA A 124 -14.89 -9.83 -2.32
C ALA A 124 -16.01 -10.88 -2.44
N GLY A 125 -16.91 -10.77 -3.42
CA GLY A 125 -17.95 -11.76 -3.68
C GLY A 125 -17.49 -12.94 -4.53
N ALA A 126 -16.24 -12.94 -5.01
CA ALA A 126 -15.73 -13.99 -5.88
C ALA A 126 -15.53 -15.32 -5.12
N PRO A 127 -15.87 -16.48 -5.71
CA PRO A 127 -15.79 -17.76 -5.03
C PRO A 127 -14.35 -18.29 -4.89
N THR A 128 -13.41 -17.78 -5.69
CA THR A 128 -11.99 -18.14 -5.67
C THR A 128 -11.13 -16.96 -6.13
N PHE A 129 -9.85 -16.94 -5.78
CA PHE A 129 -8.90 -15.95 -6.29
C PHE A 129 -8.83 -15.90 -7.82
N LYS A 130 -8.94 -17.06 -8.49
CA LYS A 130 -8.94 -17.13 -9.95
C LYS A 130 -10.10 -16.34 -10.55
N GLU A 131 -11.29 -16.48 -9.97
CA GLU A 131 -12.46 -15.72 -10.38
C GLU A 131 -12.35 -14.25 -9.99
N ALA A 132 -11.82 -13.94 -8.80
CA ALA A 132 -11.55 -12.57 -8.35
C ALA A 132 -10.66 -11.81 -9.35
N LEU A 133 -9.57 -12.46 -9.80
CA LEU A 133 -8.67 -11.92 -10.81
C LEU A 133 -9.37 -11.72 -12.16
N ARG A 134 -10.20 -12.67 -12.59
CA ARG A 134 -10.99 -12.55 -13.82
C ARG A 134 -11.95 -11.37 -13.75
N TRP A 135 -12.67 -11.21 -12.64
CA TRP A 135 -13.63 -10.13 -12.43
C TRP A 135 -12.93 -8.78 -12.53
N GLY A 136 -11.81 -8.61 -11.80
CA GLY A 136 -11.02 -7.39 -11.86
C GLY A 136 -10.53 -7.05 -13.27
N ALA A 137 -10.03 -8.04 -14.02
CA ALA A 137 -9.58 -7.84 -15.40
C ALA A 137 -10.71 -7.42 -16.36
N GLU A 138 -11.90 -8.03 -16.24
CA GLU A 138 -13.07 -7.67 -17.04
C GLU A 138 -13.54 -6.23 -16.74
N ILE A 139 -13.55 -5.85 -15.45
CA ILE A 139 -13.90 -4.49 -15.01
C ILE A 139 -12.88 -3.46 -15.51
N PHE A 140 -11.59 -3.76 -15.42
CA PHE A 140 -10.52 -2.92 -15.97
C PHE A 140 -10.70 -2.66 -17.47
N HIS A 141 -11.02 -3.70 -18.24
CA HIS A 141 -11.27 -3.56 -19.68
C HIS A 141 -12.59 -2.83 -19.99
N ALA A 142 -13.64 -3.03 -19.18
CA ALA A 142 -14.89 -2.29 -19.28
C ALA A 142 -14.65 -0.79 -19.02
N LEU A 143 -13.92 -0.46 -17.96
CA LEU A 143 -13.53 0.92 -17.64
C LEU A 143 -12.74 1.55 -18.78
N LYS A 144 -11.74 0.85 -19.32
CA LYS A 144 -10.95 1.34 -20.47
C LYS A 144 -11.84 1.72 -21.66
N LYS A 145 -12.90 0.96 -21.92
CA LYS A 145 -13.87 1.26 -22.99
C LYS A 145 -14.71 2.50 -22.66
N ILE A 146 -15.16 2.64 -21.42
CA ILE A 146 -15.91 3.81 -20.94
C ILE A 146 -15.06 5.08 -21.07
N LEU A 147 -13.81 5.05 -20.59
CA LEU A 147 -12.87 6.16 -20.70
C LEU A 147 -12.67 6.59 -22.16
N LYS A 148 -12.44 5.64 -23.07
CA LYS A 148 -12.34 5.93 -24.51
C LYS A 148 -13.61 6.56 -25.07
N SER A 149 -14.79 6.10 -24.66
CA SER A 149 -16.06 6.67 -25.13
C SER A 149 -16.30 8.09 -24.63
N ARG A 150 -15.72 8.45 -23.46
CA ARG A 150 -15.70 9.80 -22.92
C ARG A 150 -14.58 10.68 -23.50
N GLY A 151 -13.71 10.13 -24.36
CA GLY A 151 -12.53 10.85 -24.87
C GLY A 151 -11.44 11.08 -23.81
N LEU A 152 -11.44 10.30 -22.73
CA LEU A 152 -10.45 10.37 -21.66
C LEU A 152 -9.23 9.50 -21.95
N GLU A 153 -8.11 9.84 -21.31
CA GLU A 153 -6.85 9.12 -21.42
C GLU A 153 -6.96 7.67 -20.94
N THR A 154 -6.23 6.77 -21.61
CA THR A 154 -6.15 5.34 -21.24
C THR A 154 -4.73 4.81 -21.16
N ALA A 155 -3.75 5.72 -21.06
CA ALA A 155 -2.41 5.41 -20.59
C ALA A 155 -2.49 4.97 -19.12
N VAL A 156 -1.48 4.22 -18.69
CA VAL A 156 -1.41 3.65 -17.35
C VAL A 156 -0.25 4.24 -16.56
N GLY A 157 -0.43 4.36 -15.25
CA GLY A 157 0.61 4.74 -14.29
C GLY A 157 1.53 3.58 -13.92
N ASP A 158 2.32 3.78 -12.85
CA ASP A 158 3.31 2.80 -12.38
C ASP A 158 2.65 1.50 -11.88
N GLU A 159 1.45 1.60 -11.30
CA GLU A 159 0.66 0.47 -10.77
C GLU A 159 -0.20 -0.20 -11.86
N GLY A 160 -0.26 0.37 -13.06
CA GLY A 160 -1.05 -0.14 -14.18
C GLY A 160 -2.51 0.36 -14.23
N GLY A 161 -2.95 1.17 -13.26
CA GLY A 161 -4.24 1.87 -13.29
C GLY A 161 -4.29 3.08 -14.23
N PHE A 162 -5.48 3.65 -14.41
CA PHE A 162 -5.68 4.83 -15.27
C PHE A 162 -5.61 6.13 -14.46
N ALA A 163 -5.10 7.21 -15.05
CA ALA A 163 -5.15 8.55 -14.47
C ALA A 163 -5.96 9.51 -15.38
N PRO A 164 -7.25 9.26 -15.64
CA PRO A 164 -8.04 10.10 -16.52
C PRO A 164 -8.43 11.41 -15.81
N ARG A 165 -8.58 12.47 -16.60
CA ARG A 165 -9.03 13.77 -16.09
C ARG A 165 -10.55 13.79 -15.86
N PHE A 166 -10.99 13.19 -14.76
CA PHE A 166 -12.37 13.25 -14.29
C PHE A 166 -12.76 14.66 -13.81
N ASP A 167 -14.05 14.89 -13.63
CA ASP A 167 -14.59 16.16 -13.10
C ASP A 167 -14.43 16.28 -11.57
N GLY A 168 -14.10 15.18 -10.89
CA GLY A 168 -13.80 15.15 -9.45
C GLY A 168 -13.88 13.74 -8.87
N THR A 169 -13.72 13.62 -7.56
CA THR A 169 -13.73 12.35 -6.82
C THR A 169 -14.99 11.51 -7.06
N GLU A 170 -16.18 12.13 -7.04
CA GLU A 170 -17.43 11.39 -7.28
C GLU A 170 -17.55 10.86 -8.72
N ASP A 171 -17.12 11.63 -9.73
CA ASP A 171 -17.12 11.18 -11.13
C ASP A 171 -16.20 9.96 -11.31
N GLY A 172 -15.04 9.95 -10.65
CA GLY A 172 -14.15 8.79 -10.60
C GLY A 172 -14.83 7.55 -10.02
N VAL A 173 -15.46 7.70 -8.85
CA VAL A 173 -16.20 6.62 -8.16
C VAL A 173 -17.35 6.10 -9.02
N GLU A 174 -18.21 6.98 -9.51
CA GLU A 174 -19.39 6.62 -10.31
C GLU A 174 -19.00 5.96 -11.64
N THR A 175 -17.88 6.38 -12.24
CA THR A 175 -17.36 5.73 -13.46
C THR A 175 -16.85 4.32 -13.18
N ILE A 176 -16.21 4.09 -12.02
CA ILE A 176 -15.80 2.74 -11.60
C ILE A 176 -17.04 1.86 -11.38
N LEU A 177 -18.07 2.38 -10.70
CA LEU A 177 -19.33 1.65 -10.50
C LEU A 177 -19.99 1.29 -11.84
N ALA A 178 -20.03 2.23 -12.79
CA ALA A 178 -20.53 1.97 -14.14
C ALA A 178 -19.70 0.89 -14.87
N ALA A 179 -18.39 0.82 -14.65
CA ALA A 179 -17.53 -0.22 -15.21
C ALA A 179 -17.80 -1.60 -14.57
N ILE A 180 -18.04 -1.64 -13.25
CA ILE A 180 -18.43 -2.86 -12.53
C ILE A 180 -19.72 -3.42 -13.12
N GLU A 181 -20.74 -2.57 -13.27
CA GLU A 181 -22.03 -2.95 -13.84
C GLU A 181 -21.93 -3.35 -15.32
N ALA A 182 -21.16 -2.61 -16.12
CA ALA A 182 -20.93 -2.91 -17.53
C ALA A 182 -20.19 -4.25 -17.75
N ALA A 183 -19.39 -4.69 -16.78
CA ALA A 183 -18.76 -6.00 -16.77
C ALA A 183 -19.69 -7.13 -16.26
N GLY A 184 -20.91 -6.79 -15.81
CA GLY A 184 -21.93 -7.76 -15.39
C GLY A 184 -21.88 -8.12 -13.91
N TYR A 185 -21.19 -7.34 -13.07
CA TYR A 185 -21.07 -7.54 -11.63
C TYR A 185 -21.95 -6.54 -10.86
N VAL A 186 -22.34 -6.90 -9.63
CA VAL A 186 -23.15 -6.05 -8.76
C VAL A 186 -22.27 -5.33 -7.73
N PRO A 187 -22.19 -3.98 -7.76
CA PRO A 187 -21.49 -3.23 -6.73
C PRO A 187 -22.06 -3.45 -5.32
N GLY A 188 -21.19 -3.55 -4.32
CA GLY A 188 -21.58 -3.79 -2.91
C GLY A 188 -22.04 -5.21 -2.60
N LYS A 189 -21.98 -6.12 -3.58
CA LYS A 189 -22.24 -7.56 -3.39
C LYS A 189 -21.12 -8.40 -3.98
N ASP A 190 -20.83 -8.19 -5.26
CA ASP A 190 -19.79 -8.94 -5.97
C ASP A 190 -18.45 -8.21 -5.84
N VAL A 191 -18.47 -6.88 -6.00
CA VAL A 191 -17.29 -6.01 -6.00
C VAL A 191 -17.56 -4.78 -5.14
N PHE A 192 -16.58 -4.43 -4.31
CA PHE A 192 -16.57 -3.26 -3.44
C PHE A 192 -15.49 -2.28 -3.88
N LEU A 193 -15.49 -1.08 -3.31
CA LEU A 193 -14.47 -0.08 -3.53
C LEU A 193 -13.49 -0.01 -2.35
N GLY A 194 -12.26 0.37 -2.66
CA GLY A 194 -11.26 0.76 -1.69
C GLY A 194 -10.63 2.10 -2.08
N PHE A 195 -10.20 2.88 -1.10
CA PHE A 195 -9.45 4.10 -1.33
C PHE A 195 -8.09 4.02 -0.66
N ASP A 196 -7.08 4.57 -1.31
CA ASP A 196 -5.93 5.16 -0.65
C ASP A 196 -6.05 6.68 -0.76
N CYS A 197 -6.33 7.31 0.37
CA CYS A 197 -6.44 8.75 0.44
C CYS A 197 -5.06 9.41 0.39
N ALA A 198 -4.00 8.77 0.89
CA ALA A 198 -2.69 9.36 1.13
C ALA A 198 -2.80 10.77 1.75
N SER A 199 -3.66 10.93 2.77
CA SER A 199 -4.13 12.27 3.15
C SER A 199 -3.06 13.19 3.72
N SER A 200 -1.93 12.63 4.19
CA SER A 200 -0.72 13.38 4.53
C SER A 200 -0.19 14.23 3.38
N GLU A 201 -0.42 13.82 2.12
CA GLU A 201 -0.03 14.61 0.96
C GLU A 201 -0.78 15.93 0.86
N PHE A 202 -2.03 16.02 1.30
CA PHE A 202 -2.81 17.26 1.30
C PHE A 202 -3.12 17.78 2.71
N TYR A 203 -2.44 17.28 3.74
CA TYR A 203 -2.56 17.81 5.09
C TYR A 203 -1.59 18.98 5.32
N ASP A 204 -2.11 20.13 5.72
CA ASP A 204 -1.33 21.28 6.12
C ASP A 204 -0.96 21.17 7.61
N LYS A 205 0.32 20.89 7.88
CA LYS A 205 0.83 20.68 9.25
C LYS A 205 0.81 21.96 10.11
N GLU A 206 0.86 23.15 9.49
CA GLU A 206 0.84 24.43 10.21
C GLU A 206 -0.59 24.82 10.62
N ARG A 207 -1.54 24.70 9.69
CA ARG A 207 -2.95 25.01 9.90
C ARG A 207 -3.74 23.87 10.53
N LYS A 208 -3.22 22.65 10.49
CA LYS A 208 -3.85 21.40 10.96
C LYS A 208 -5.19 21.11 10.25
N VAL A 209 -5.16 21.20 8.92
CA VAL A 209 -6.34 21.00 8.06
C VAL A 209 -5.97 20.17 6.84
N TYR A 210 -6.94 19.41 6.34
CA TYR A 210 -6.88 18.69 5.08
C TYR A 210 -7.28 19.65 3.95
N ASP A 211 -6.30 20.11 3.17
CA ASP A 211 -6.46 21.12 2.14
C ASP A 211 -6.63 20.50 0.75
N TYR A 212 -7.89 20.23 0.38
CA TYR A 212 -8.19 19.64 -0.93
C TYR A 212 -7.91 20.60 -2.09
N THR A 213 -7.71 21.90 -1.83
CA THR A 213 -7.36 22.85 -2.91
C THR A 213 -6.00 22.53 -3.54
N LYS A 214 -5.14 21.77 -2.83
CA LYS A 214 -3.85 21.30 -3.36
C LYS A 214 -4.00 20.51 -4.66
N PHE A 215 -5.06 19.71 -4.79
CA PHE A 215 -5.28 18.83 -5.93
C PHE A 215 -6.58 19.12 -6.68
N GLU A 216 -7.64 19.52 -5.98
CA GLU A 216 -8.97 19.75 -6.57
C GLU A 216 -9.20 21.19 -7.04
N GLY A 217 -8.20 22.08 -6.89
CA GLY A 217 -8.19 23.44 -7.41
C GLY A 217 -8.86 24.49 -6.51
N GLU A 218 -8.91 25.72 -7.02
CA GLU A 218 -9.47 26.88 -6.29
C GLU A 218 -10.96 26.68 -6.02
N GLY A 219 -11.35 26.74 -4.75
CA GLY A 219 -12.73 26.56 -4.30
C GLY A 219 -13.06 25.18 -3.73
N ALA A 220 -12.12 24.24 -3.77
CA ALA A 220 -12.24 22.99 -3.03
C ALA A 220 -12.23 23.22 -1.51
N ALA A 221 -12.73 22.25 -0.75
CA ALA A 221 -12.90 22.39 0.69
C ALA A 221 -11.57 22.27 1.44
N VAL A 222 -11.39 23.13 2.44
CA VAL A 222 -10.35 22.98 3.46
C VAL A 222 -11.03 22.42 4.70
N ARG A 223 -10.73 21.17 5.06
CA ARG A 223 -11.45 20.43 6.09
C ARG A 223 -10.61 20.32 7.37
N THR A 224 -11.23 20.54 8.51
CA THR A 224 -10.69 20.10 9.80
C THR A 224 -10.71 18.58 9.91
N ALA A 225 -10.06 17.99 10.92
CA ALA A 225 -10.11 16.54 11.15
C ALA A 225 -11.55 16.00 11.34
N ASP A 226 -12.41 16.74 12.04
CA ASP A 226 -13.81 16.33 12.24
C ASP A 226 -14.61 16.39 10.92
N GLU A 227 -14.38 17.41 10.08
CA GLU A 227 -15.01 17.53 8.74
C GLU A 227 -14.44 16.50 7.75
N GLN A 228 -13.17 16.11 7.89
CA GLN A 228 -12.56 15.04 7.11
C GLN A 228 -13.23 13.69 7.42
N ILE A 229 -13.44 13.38 8.69
CA ILE A 229 -14.15 12.17 9.12
C ILE A 229 -15.59 12.18 8.60
N GLU A 230 -16.29 13.32 8.69
CA GLU A 230 -17.64 13.45 8.15
C GLU A 230 -17.67 13.23 6.64
N TYR A 231 -16.70 13.77 5.90
CA TYR A 231 -16.60 13.56 4.46
C TYR A 231 -16.38 12.07 4.11
N LEU A 232 -15.48 11.38 4.80
CA LEU A 232 -15.26 9.94 4.60
C LEU A 232 -16.50 9.11 4.96
N GLU A 233 -17.22 9.46 6.03
CA GLU A 233 -18.48 8.81 6.42
C GLU A 233 -19.55 9.00 5.33
N GLN A 234 -19.70 10.21 4.78
CA GLN A 234 -20.63 10.48 3.69
C GLN A 234 -20.33 9.65 2.44
N LEU A 235 -19.06 9.48 2.09
CA LEU A 235 -18.66 8.63 0.96
C LEU A 235 -19.01 7.17 1.22
N VAL A 236 -18.70 6.64 2.41
CA VAL A 236 -19.01 5.25 2.81
C VAL A 236 -20.52 4.99 2.84
N ASP A 237 -21.33 5.93 3.29
CA ASP A 237 -22.78 5.78 3.31
C ASP A 237 -23.40 5.84 1.89
N LYS A 238 -22.75 6.56 0.96
CA LYS A 238 -23.22 6.73 -0.43
C LYS A 238 -22.75 5.62 -1.37
N TYR A 239 -21.55 5.08 -1.18
CA TYR A 239 -20.89 4.16 -2.10
C TYR A 239 -20.44 2.86 -1.40
N PRO A 240 -20.30 1.73 -2.13
CA PRO A 240 -19.96 0.44 -1.53
C PRO A 240 -18.46 0.32 -1.17
N ILE A 241 -17.97 1.22 -0.33
CA ILE A 241 -16.57 1.28 0.12
C ILE A 241 -16.40 0.34 1.32
N ILE A 242 -15.41 -0.55 1.24
CA ILE A 242 -15.13 -1.52 2.30
C ILE A 242 -13.78 -1.27 2.99
N THR A 243 -12.90 -0.48 2.38
CA THR A 243 -11.57 -0.16 2.92
C THR A 243 -11.16 1.27 2.58
N ILE A 244 -10.51 1.94 3.53
CA ILE A 244 -9.91 3.26 3.38
C ILE A 244 -8.51 3.20 3.97
N GLU A 245 -7.51 3.51 3.16
CA GLU A 245 -6.11 3.65 3.54
C GLU A 245 -5.76 5.13 3.71
N ASP A 246 -5.01 5.43 4.77
CA ASP A 246 -4.50 6.76 5.13
C ASP A 246 -5.51 7.92 5.01
N GLY A 247 -6.73 7.67 5.50
CA GLY A 247 -7.82 8.64 5.52
C GLY A 247 -7.57 9.87 6.41
N MET A 248 -6.61 9.77 7.33
CA MET A 248 -6.12 10.85 8.21
C MET A 248 -4.60 10.95 8.10
N ASP A 249 -4.03 12.12 8.41
CA ASP A 249 -2.59 12.37 8.36
C ASP A 249 -1.82 11.41 9.29
N GLU A 250 -0.62 10.99 8.87
CA GLU A 250 0.32 10.12 9.58
C GLU A 250 0.60 10.58 11.03
N ASN A 251 0.42 11.87 11.34
CA ASN A 251 0.63 12.44 12.68
C ASN A 251 -0.68 12.86 13.38
N ASP A 252 -1.86 12.73 12.75
CA ASP A 252 -3.16 13.06 13.34
C ASP A 252 -3.76 11.88 14.12
N TRP A 253 -3.07 11.46 15.20
CA TRP A 253 -3.46 10.31 16.03
C TRP A 253 -4.87 10.44 16.63
N GLU A 254 -5.26 11.65 17.04
CA GLU A 254 -6.61 11.91 17.56
C GLU A 254 -7.66 11.81 16.44
N GLY A 255 -7.35 12.31 15.24
CA GLY A 255 -8.19 12.12 14.05
C GLY A 255 -8.38 10.64 13.71
N TRP A 256 -7.29 9.86 13.68
CA TRP A 256 -7.33 8.41 13.46
C TRP A 256 -8.20 7.67 14.47
N LYS A 257 -8.07 8.00 15.75
CA LYS A 257 -8.89 7.42 16.82
C LYS A 257 -10.37 7.72 16.60
N LYS A 258 -10.72 8.98 16.35
CA LYS A 258 -12.12 9.39 16.08
C LYS A 258 -12.67 8.74 14.81
N LEU A 259 -11.87 8.65 13.74
CA LEU A 259 -12.24 7.96 12.51
C LEU A 259 -12.55 6.48 12.81
N THR A 260 -11.72 5.83 13.62
CA THR A 260 -11.89 4.43 14.01
C THR A 260 -13.13 4.23 14.88
N GLU A 261 -13.40 5.13 15.83
CA GLU A 261 -14.64 5.13 16.62
C GLU A 261 -15.89 5.26 15.74
N ARG A 262 -15.82 6.09 14.68
CA ARG A 262 -16.94 6.34 13.77
C ARG A 262 -17.18 5.21 12.77
N LEU A 263 -16.13 4.75 12.08
CA LEU A 263 -16.24 3.87 10.91
C LEU A 263 -15.64 2.47 11.10
N GLY A 264 -14.75 2.27 12.07
CA GLY A 264 -13.92 1.06 12.20
C GLY A 264 -14.68 -0.24 12.46
N LYS A 265 -15.99 -0.19 12.72
CA LYS A 265 -16.87 -1.38 12.82
C LYS A 265 -17.51 -1.80 11.51
N LYS A 266 -17.48 -0.94 10.49
CA LYS A 266 -18.12 -1.14 9.19
C LYS A 266 -17.11 -1.17 8.04
N VAL A 267 -16.01 -0.44 8.17
CA VAL A 267 -15.01 -0.21 7.14
C VAL A 267 -13.63 -0.60 7.67
N GLN A 268 -12.82 -1.22 6.81
CA GLN A 268 -11.40 -1.44 7.08
C GLN A 268 -10.65 -0.10 6.98
N LEU A 269 -9.88 0.24 8.01
CA LEU A 269 -9.07 1.45 8.09
C LEU A 269 -7.61 1.01 8.13
N VAL A 270 -6.90 1.19 7.02
CA VAL A 270 -5.52 0.75 6.82
C VAL A 270 -4.59 1.93 7.11
N GLY A 271 -3.67 1.75 8.06
CA GLY A 271 -2.54 2.67 8.20
C GLY A 271 -1.36 2.20 7.34
N ASP A 272 -0.92 3.03 6.40
CA ASP A 272 0.31 2.85 5.63
C ASP A 272 1.40 3.81 6.15
N ASP A 273 1.39 5.07 5.76
CA ASP A 273 2.29 6.11 6.31
C ASP A 273 2.08 6.29 7.81
N PHE A 274 0.88 6.00 8.31
CA PHE A 274 0.58 6.02 9.74
C PHE A 274 1.39 5.00 10.56
N PHE A 275 1.68 3.82 9.99
CA PHE A 275 2.41 2.76 10.69
C PHE A 275 3.81 2.48 10.14
N VAL A 276 4.08 2.77 8.86
CA VAL A 276 5.35 2.56 8.14
C VAL A 276 5.99 1.19 8.42
N THR A 277 5.16 0.15 8.47
CA THR A 277 5.55 -1.23 8.85
C THR A 277 6.38 -1.29 10.15
N ASN A 278 6.14 -0.39 11.11
CA ASN A 278 6.89 -0.27 12.36
C ASN A 278 6.10 -0.85 13.54
N THR A 279 6.66 -1.86 14.20
CA THR A 279 6.00 -2.56 15.30
C THR A 279 5.68 -1.66 16.50
N SER A 280 6.49 -0.64 16.77
CA SER A 280 6.24 0.30 17.88
C SER A 280 5.07 1.25 17.58
N TYR A 281 4.94 1.69 16.32
CA TYR A 281 3.79 2.50 15.89
C TYR A 281 2.52 1.65 15.87
N LEU A 282 2.60 0.42 15.36
CA LEU A 282 1.49 -0.54 15.39
C LEU A 282 1.04 -0.84 16.82
N GLU A 283 1.97 -1.11 17.74
CA GLU A 283 1.65 -1.34 19.16
C GLU A 283 0.94 -0.13 19.77
N ARG A 284 1.41 1.08 19.47
CA ARG A 284 0.73 2.31 19.90
C ARG A 284 -0.69 2.42 19.32
N GLY A 285 -0.85 2.17 18.02
CA GLY A 285 -2.16 2.19 17.35
C GLY A 285 -3.16 1.20 17.97
N ILE A 286 -2.71 -0.03 18.24
CA ILE A 286 -3.51 -1.05 18.93
C ILE A 286 -3.95 -0.57 20.31
N ASN A 287 -3.03 0.02 21.09
CA ASN A 287 -3.31 0.47 22.45
C ASN A 287 -4.25 1.69 22.49
N GLU A 288 -4.15 2.59 21.51
CA GLU A 288 -4.96 3.81 21.44
C GLU A 288 -6.30 3.61 20.70
N GLY A 289 -6.48 2.46 20.04
CA GLY A 289 -7.67 2.15 19.24
C GLY A 289 -7.68 2.90 17.90
N CYS A 290 -6.51 3.11 17.30
CA CYS A 290 -6.34 3.74 16.00
C CYS A 290 -6.21 2.69 14.89
N ALA A 291 -6.96 2.89 13.81
CA ALA A 291 -7.07 1.98 12.67
C ALA A 291 -7.57 0.57 13.06
N ASN A 292 -7.74 -0.30 12.07
CA ASN A 292 -8.04 -1.72 12.31
C ASN A 292 -7.31 -2.65 11.32
N SER A 293 -6.40 -2.09 10.51
CA SER A 293 -5.55 -2.78 9.55
C SER A 293 -4.24 -2.00 9.37
N ILE A 294 -3.20 -2.69 8.91
CA ILE A 294 -1.88 -2.13 8.60
C ILE A 294 -1.47 -2.58 7.19
N LEU A 295 -0.88 -1.69 6.40
CA LEU A 295 -0.21 -2.07 5.16
C LEU A 295 1.20 -2.57 5.47
N ILE A 296 1.53 -3.78 4.99
CA ILE A 296 2.83 -4.42 5.25
C ILE A 296 3.72 -4.27 4.02
N LYS A 297 4.75 -3.42 4.12
CA LYS A 297 5.77 -3.23 3.10
C LYS A 297 7.08 -3.86 3.55
N VAL A 298 7.42 -5.03 2.99
CA VAL A 298 8.59 -5.84 3.42
C VAL A 298 9.91 -5.07 3.46
N ASN A 299 10.10 -4.10 2.55
CA ASN A 299 11.31 -3.27 2.48
C ASN A 299 11.30 -2.09 3.46
N GLN A 300 10.15 -1.67 3.98
CA GLN A 300 10.08 -0.65 5.03
C GLN A 300 10.55 -1.18 6.38
N ILE A 301 10.52 -2.50 6.61
CA ILE A 301 11.06 -3.13 7.82
C ILE A 301 12.40 -3.82 7.59
N GLY A 302 12.58 -4.49 6.44
CA GLY A 302 13.90 -4.90 5.92
C GLY A 302 14.32 -6.35 6.16
N THR A 303 13.55 -7.19 6.85
CA THR A 303 13.76 -8.65 6.93
C THR A 303 12.44 -9.42 6.93
N LEU A 304 12.47 -10.69 6.53
CA LEU A 304 11.29 -11.57 6.61
C LEU A 304 10.93 -11.95 8.06
N THR A 305 11.88 -11.94 8.99
CA THR A 305 11.59 -12.21 10.41
C THR A 305 10.88 -11.04 11.10
N GLU A 306 11.16 -9.79 10.71
CA GLU A 306 10.47 -8.61 11.25
C GLU A 306 9.15 -8.30 10.52
N THR A 307 8.95 -8.87 9.32
CA THR A 307 7.69 -8.81 8.55
C THR A 307 6.66 -9.75 9.16
#